data_AF-A0A947LQN4-F1
#
_entry.id   AF-A0A947LQN4-F1
#
_cell.length_a   1.000
_cell.length_b   1.000
_cell.length_c   1.000
_cell.angle_alpha   90.00
_cell.angle_beta   90.00
_cell.angle_gamma   90.00
#
_symmetry.space_group_name_H-M   'P 1'
#
loop_
_entity.id
_entity.type
_entity.pdbx_description
1 polymer ?
#
loop_
_entity_poly.entity_id
_entity_poly.type
_entity_poly.pdbx_seq_one_letter_code
_entity_poly.pdbx_strand_id
1 'polypeptide(L)'
;RDSEISAQSMGIHLAYYKTLSFAISAALAGIGGALYAHQIRFLSPDQFNIIQSIDLLLMVVIGGLGFIHGAFMGAIFLIGLPQAISSVKEFLPTAIGQAPGLKAVIYGAVLIGFVLFEPMGLYGRWLKIRTWFQLFPFYRKGMFKRQKSFQKSDRLK
;
A
#
# COMPACT_ATOMS: atom_id res chain seq x y z
N ARG A 1 8.90 -20.13 -4.02
CA ARG A 1 9.56 -19.07 -3.23
C ARG A 1 10.55 -19.66 -2.23
N ASP A 2 10.39 -20.94 -1.87
CA ASP A 2 10.86 -21.46 -0.58
C ASP A 2 12.16 -22.27 -0.61
N SER A 3 12.91 -22.27 -1.72
CA SER A 3 14.33 -22.69 -1.70
C SER A 3 15.02 -22.27 -2.99
N GLU A 4 16.02 -21.38 -2.88
CA GLU A 4 16.90 -21.02 -4.00
C GLU A 4 17.70 -22.23 -4.50
N ILE A 5 18.08 -23.10 -3.57
CA ILE A 5 18.86 -24.32 -3.83
C ILE A 5 18.07 -25.27 -4.75
N SER A 6 16.78 -25.48 -4.49
CA SER A 6 15.92 -26.34 -5.32
C SER A 6 15.74 -25.80 -6.75
N ALA A 7 15.61 -24.47 -6.90
CA ALA A 7 15.51 -23.83 -8.20
C ALA A 7 16.80 -23.94 -9.01
N GLN A 8 17.96 -23.80 -8.37
CA GLN A 8 19.25 -24.03 -9.02
C GLN A 8 19.43 -25.48 -9.46
N SER A 9 19.00 -26.47 -8.65
CA SER A 9 19.05 -27.89 -9.03
C SER A 9 18.15 -28.24 -10.23
N MET A 10 17.10 -27.45 -10.49
CA MET A 10 16.26 -27.57 -11.68
C MET A 10 16.81 -26.83 -12.91
N GLY A 11 18.04 -26.28 -12.83
CA GLY A 11 18.68 -25.56 -13.93
C GLY A 11 18.18 -24.11 -14.11
N ILE A 12 17.46 -23.56 -13.14
CA ILE A 12 16.94 -22.18 -13.24
C ILE A 12 18.05 -21.19 -12.88
N HIS A 13 18.34 -20.26 -13.80
CA HIS A 13 19.33 -19.21 -13.58
C HIS A 13 18.79 -18.10 -12.66
N LEU A 14 18.91 -18.29 -11.35
CA LEU A 14 18.36 -17.38 -10.32
C LEU A 14 18.77 -15.92 -10.50
N ALA A 15 20.05 -15.66 -10.81
CA ALA A 15 20.55 -14.31 -10.95
C ALA A 15 19.83 -13.55 -12.07
N TYR A 16 19.51 -14.23 -13.18
CA TYR A 16 18.82 -13.62 -14.32
C TYR A 16 17.38 -13.22 -13.98
N TYR A 17 16.63 -14.11 -13.32
CA TYR A 17 15.25 -13.81 -12.94
C TYR A 17 15.16 -12.75 -11.83
N LYS A 18 16.09 -12.76 -10.87
CA LYS A 18 16.17 -11.73 -9.84
C LYS A 18 16.49 -10.36 -10.46
N THR A 19 17.52 -10.26 -11.30
CA THR A 19 17.88 -8.98 -11.94
C THR A 19 16.80 -8.51 -12.90
N LEU A 20 16.15 -9.41 -13.64
CA LEU A 20 15.03 -9.07 -14.52
C LEU A 20 13.84 -8.50 -13.72
N SER A 21 13.47 -9.13 -12.60
CA SER A 21 12.39 -8.64 -11.74
C SER A 21 12.72 -7.26 -11.15
N PHE A 22 13.97 -7.03 -10.75
CA PHE A 22 14.45 -5.74 -10.26
C PHE A 22 14.46 -4.68 -11.37
N ALA A 23 14.94 -5.02 -12.57
CA ALA A 23 14.99 -4.12 -13.71
C ALA A 23 13.59 -3.66 -14.13
N ILE A 24 12.61 -4.57 -14.18
CA ILE A 24 11.21 -4.22 -14.47
C ILE A 24 10.65 -3.28 -13.38
N SER A 25 10.92 -3.57 -12.10
CA SER A 25 10.49 -2.71 -10.99
C SER A 25 11.13 -1.32 -11.06
N ALA A 26 12.42 -1.24 -11.32
CA ALA A 26 13.17 0.01 -11.44
C ALA A 26 12.70 0.83 -12.66
N ALA A 27 12.40 0.18 -13.78
CA ALA A 27 11.86 0.84 -14.96
C ALA A 27 10.50 1.48 -14.67
N LEU A 28 9.57 0.76 -14.03
CA LEU A 28 8.27 1.31 -13.64
C LEU A 28 8.39 2.46 -12.64
N ALA A 29 9.27 2.33 -11.64
CA ALA A 29 9.55 3.41 -10.68
C ALA A 29 10.16 4.64 -11.38
N GLY A 30 11.06 4.43 -12.34
CA GLY A 30 11.68 5.49 -13.14
C GLY A 30 10.67 6.22 -14.02
N ILE A 31 9.75 5.51 -14.67
CA ILE A 31 8.66 6.12 -15.43
C ILE A 31 7.77 6.96 -14.52
N GLY A 32 7.40 6.44 -13.35
CA GLY A 32 6.61 7.18 -12.36
C GLY A 32 7.32 8.46 -11.88
N GLY A 33 8.61 8.37 -11.58
CA GLY A 33 9.44 9.51 -11.20
C GLY A 33 9.58 10.55 -12.31
N ALA A 34 9.76 10.11 -13.57
CA ALA A 34 9.84 11.01 -14.72
C ALA A 34 8.53 11.78 -14.95
N LEU A 35 7.38 11.09 -14.84
CA LEU A 35 6.05 11.72 -14.90
C LEU A 35 5.84 12.71 -13.74
N TYR A 36 6.26 12.34 -12.53
CA TYR A 36 6.19 13.24 -11.37
C TYR A 36 7.04 14.50 -11.57
N ALA A 37 8.29 14.34 -12.03
CA ALA A 37 9.18 15.45 -12.35
C ALA A 37 8.61 16.38 -13.43
N HIS A 38 7.98 15.80 -14.46
CA HIS A 38 7.30 16.57 -15.51
C HIS A 38 6.12 17.38 -14.95
N GLN A 39 5.34 16.81 -14.01
CA GLN A 39 4.19 17.49 -13.41
C GLN A 39 4.59 18.69 -12.54
N ILE A 40 5.62 18.54 -11.71
CA ILE A 40 6.06 19.60 -10.77
C ILE A 40 6.86 20.72 -11.46
N ARG A 41 7.41 20.47 -12.66
CA ARG A 41 8.18 21.41 -13.51
C ARG A 41 9.47 21.98 -12.91
N PHE A 42 9.66 21.88 -11.59
CA PHE A 42 10.83 22.35 -10.87
C PHE A 42 11.21 21.35 -9.77
N LEU A 43 12.46 20.90 -9.80
CA LEU A 43 13.03 19.94 -8.87
C LEU A 43 13.94 20.68 -7.88
N SER A 44 13.63 20.61 -6.59
CA SER A 44 14.55 21.03 -5.53
C SER A 44 14.83 19.88 -4.56
N PRO A 45 16.04 19.80 -3.98
CA PRO A 45 16.39 18.76 -3.01
C PRO A 45 15.48 18.75 -1.78
N ASP A 46 14.96 19.92 -1.39
CA ASP A 46 14.08 20.06 -0.22
C ASP A 46 12.74 19.33 -0.37
N GLN A 47 12.29 19.09 -1.61
CA GLN A 47 11.07 18.32 -1.86
C GLN A 47 11.28 16.85 -1.49
N PHE A 48 12.43 16.27 -1.79
CA PHE A 48 12.72 14.85 -1.56
C PHE A 48 13.24 14.57 -0.15
N ASN A 49 12.45 14.99 0.85
CA ASN A 49 12.78 14.79 2.26
C ASN A 49 12.27 13.44 2.80
N ILE A 50 12.61 13.17 4.06
CA ILE A 50 12.20 11.95 4.78
C ILE A 50 10.67 11.84 4.85
N ILE A 51 9.97 12.97 5.00
CA ILE A 51 8.51 13.01 5.11
C ILE A 51 7.87 12.51 3.82
N GLN A 52 8.36 12.98 2.66
CA GLN A 52 7.89 12.48 1.36
C GLN A 52 8.19 10.99 1.17
N SER A 53 9.32 10.49 1.69
CA SER A 53 9.63 9.05 1.67
C SER A 53 8.64 8.24 2.51
N ILE A 54 8.24 8.76 3.68
CA ILE A 54 7.23 8.14 4.54
C ILE A 54 5.87 8.13 3.84
N ASP A 55 5.47 9.22 3.16
CA ASP A 55 4.21 9.26 2.43
C ASP A 55 4.16 8.19 1.32
N LEU A 56 5.24 8.01 0.57
CA LEU A 56 5.35 6.94 -0.44
C LEU A 56 5.24 5.54 0.18
N LEU A 57 5.88 5.32 1.35
CA LEU A 57 5.75 4.06 2.08
C LEU A 57 4.31 3.83 2.58
N LEU A 58 3.66 4.88 3.09
CA LEU A 58 2.29 4.80 3.57
C LEU A 58 1.33 4.44 2.43
N MET A 59 1.52 4.94 1.21
CA MET A 59 0.70 4.54 0.05
C MET A 59 0.70 3.04 -0.15
N VAL A 60 1.85 2.40 -0.03
CA VAL A 60 2.01 0.95 -0.21
C VAL A 60 1.47 0.17 1.00
N VAL A 61 1.75 0.63 2.22
CA VAL A 61 1.32 -0.04 3.46
C VAL A 61 -0.21 0.00 3.60
N ILE A 62 -0.82 1.17 3.37
CA ILE A 62 -2.28 1.37 3.45
C ILE A 62 -2.98 0.63 2.32
N GLY A 63 -2.39 0.60 1.12
CA GLY A 63 -2.89 -0.18 0.01
C GLY A 63 -2.95 -1.68 0.27
N GLY A 64 -1.95 -2.20 0.99
CA GLY A 64 -1.81 -3.61 1.36
C GLY A 64 -0.57 -4.24 0.73
N LEU A 65 0.32 -4.76 1.58
CA LEU A 65 1.59 -5.37 1.15
C LEU A 65 1.34 -6.66 0.34
N GLY A 66 1.95 -6.75 -0.84
CA GLY A 66 1.95 -7.96 -1.68
C GLY A 66 0.84 -8.05 -2.72
N PHE A 67 0.02 -7.01 -2.90
CA PHE A 67 -1.04 -6.97 -3.93
C PHE A 67 -0.90 -5.74 -4.83
N ILE A 68 -0.83 -5.96 -6.16
CA ILE A 68 -0.71 -4.88 -7.16
C ILE A 68 -1.90 -3.92 -7.09
N HIS A 69 -3.11 -4.44 -6.95
CA HIS A 69 -4.33 -3.64 -6.83
C HIS A 69 -4.39 -2.83 -5.53
N GLY A 70 -3.74 -3.33 -4.47
CA GLY A 70 -3.63 -2.62 -3.20
C GLY A 70 -2.83 -1.33 -3.35
N ALA A 71 -1.69 -1.38 -4.04
CA ALA A 71 -0.87 -0.19 -4.31
C ALA A 71 -1.66 0.93 -5.02
N PHE A 72 -2.49 0.57 -6.00
CA PHE A 72 -3.35 1.54 -6.70
C PHE A 72 -4.41 2.17 -5.79
N MET A 73 -5.11 1.35 -4.99
CA MET A 73 -6.10 1.85 -4.02
C MET A 73 -5.46 2.71 -2.93
N GLY A 74 -4.27 2.34 -2.44
CA GLY A 74 -3.52 3.10 -1.45
C GLY A 74 -3.07 4.47 -1.96
N ALA A 75 -2.59 4.54 -3.21
CA ALA A 75 -2.25 5.81 -3.86
C ALA A 75 -3.48 6.72 -4.02
N ILE A 76 -4.59 6.19 -4.55
CA ILE A 76 -5.84 6.97 -4.68
C ILE A 76 -6.31 7.48 -3.33
N PHE A 77 -6.31 6.62 -2.31
CA PHE A 77 -6.76 6.99 -0.98
C PHE A 77 -5.89 8.10 -0.38
N LEU A 78 -4.57 7.96 -0.41
CA LEU A 78 -3.69 8.95 0.19
C LEU A 78 -3.67 10.29 -0.55
N ILE A 79 -3.74 10.28 -1.87
CA ILE A 79 -3.81 11.50 -2.68
C ILE A 79 -5.17 12.17 -2.53
N GLY A 80 -6.26 11.38 -2.50
CA GLY A 80 -7.62 11.87 -2.38
C GLY A 80 -8.01 12.32 -0.97
N LEU A 81 -7.38 11.78 0.08
CA LEU A 81 -7.74 12.07 1.46
C LEU A 81 -7.57 13.56 1.83
N PRO A 82 -6.44 14.24 1.54
CA PRO A 82 -6.31 15.68 1.77
C PRO A 82 -7.32 16.53 0.99
N GLN A 83 -7.68 16.10 -0.23
CA GLN A 83 -8.69 16.76 -1.06
C GLN A 83 -10.08 16.60 -0.43
N ALA A 84 -10.44 15.39 -0.02
CA ALA A 84 -11.70 15.10 0.67
C ALA A 84 -11.82 15.88 2.00
N ILE A 85 -10.73 15.94 2.79
CA ILE A 85 -10.69 16.75 4.01
C ILE A 85 -10.90 18.23 3.69
N SER A 86 -10.35 18.71 2.58
CA SER A 86 -10.52 20.12 2.16
C SER A 86 -11.95 20.40 1.73
N SER A 87 -12.58 19.52 0.94
CA SER A 87 -13.98 19.68 0.54
C SER A 87 -14.94 19.62 1.73
N VAL A 88 -14.71 18.73 2.70
CA VAL A 88 -15.55 18.67 3.92
C VAL A 88 -15.38 19.92 4.77
N LYS A 89 -14.16 20.46 4.88
CA LYS A 89 -13.88 21.71 5.61
C LYS A 89 -14.65 22.91 5.07
N GLU A 90 -14.96 22.97 3.78
CA GLU A 90 -15.76 24.05 3.17
C GLU A 90 -17.20 24.06 3.67
N PHE A 91 -17.74 22.92 4.12
CA PHE A 91 -19.07 22.83 4.74
C PHE A 91 -19.07 23.06 6.25
N LEU A 92 -17.90 23.17 6.89
CA LEU A 92 -17.80 23.41 8.33
C LEU A 92 -17.82 24.92 8.64
N PRO A 93 -18.30 25.31 9.84
CA PRO A 93 -18.24 26.69 10.30
C PRO A 93 -16.81 27.25 10.24
N THR A 94 -16.66 28.49 9.76
CA THR A 94 -15.36 29.17 9.54
C THR A 94 -14.49 29.24 10.80
N ALA A 95 -15.10 29.24 11.98
CA ALA A 95 -14.43 29.20 13.28
C ALA A 95 -13.58 27.93 13.50
N ILE A 96 -13.97 26.80 12.90
CA ILE A 96 -13.25 25.52 13.01
C ILE A 96 -12.42 25.27 11.75
N GLY A 97 -12.94 25.63 10.57
CA GLY A 97 -12.29 25.38 9.28
C GLY A 97 -10.91 26.02 9.13
N GLN A 98 -10.72 27.21 9.70
CA GLN A 98 -9.48 28.02 9.60
C GLN A 98 -8.43 27.72 10.66
N ALA A 99 -8.68 26.77 11.57
CA ALA A 99 -7.70 26.42 12.60
C ALA A 99 -6.38 25.92 11.94
N PRO A 100 -5.23 26.55 12.24
CA PRO A 100 -3.94 26.13 11.68
C PRO A 100 -3.62 24.71 12.15
N GLY A 101 -3.18 23.86 11.21
CA GLY A 101 -2.82 22.47 11.50
C GLY A 101 -3.98 21.47 11.54
N LEU A 102 -5.25 21.91 11.53
CA LEU A 102 -6.40 20.98 11.57
C LEU A 102 -6.39 19.95 10.44
N LYS A 103 -5.93 20.33 9.23
CA LYS A 103 -5.78 19.40 8.10
C LYS A 103 -4.79 18.28 8.42
N ALA A 104 -3.63 18.63 8.95
CA ALA A 104 -2.57 17.67 9.30
C ALA A 104 -3.00 16.74 10.44
N VAL A 105 -3.70 17.27 11.45
CA VAL A 105 -4.23 16.48 12.57
C VAL A 105 -5.28 15.48 12.10
N ILE A 106 -6.25 15.92 11.29
CA ILE A 106 -7.28 15.02 10.74
C ILE A 106 -6.63 13.97 9.84
N TYR A 107 -5.71 14.38 8.96
CA TYR A 107 -5.00 13.45 8.08
C TYR A 107 -4.25 12.38 8.90
N GLY A 108 -3.46 12.79 9.89
CA GLY A 108 -2.75 11.86 10.78
C GLY A 108 -3.69 10.96 11.59
N ALA A 109 -4.81 11.49 12.09
CA ALA A 109 -5.80 10.70 12.83
C ALA A 109 -6.48 9.64 11.95
N VAL A 110 -6.87 10.01 10.72
CA VAL A 110 -7.43 9.07 9.75
C VAL A 110 -6.40 7.99 9.40
N LEU A 111 -5.14 8.38 9.21
CA LEU A 111 -4.05 7.44 8.94
C LEU A 111 -3.84 6.43 10.07
N ILE A 112 -3.71 6.91 11.31
CA ILE A 112 -3.53 6.07 12.49
C ILE A 112 -4.74 5.13 12.64
N GLY A 113 -5.95 5.66 12.49
CA GLY A 113 -7.17 4.85 12.49
C GLY A 113 -7.11 3.75 11.43
N PHE A 114 -6.74 4.09 10.20
CA PHE A 114 -6.67 3.13 9.11
C PHE A 114 -5.66 2.01 9.37
N VAL A 115 -4.46 2.37 9.85
CA VAL A 115 -3.41 1.41 10.21
C VAL A 115 -3.84 0.49 11.36
N LEU A 116 -4.57 1.01 12.35
CA LEU A 116 -5.05 0.23 13.50
C LEU A 116 -6.20 -0.73 13.13
N PHE A 117 -7.17 -0.26 12.34
CA PHE A 117 -8.34 -1.07 12.00
C PHE A 117 -8.08 -2.06 10.86
N GLU A 118 -7.14 -1.77 9.95
CA GLU A 118 -6.89 -2.57 8.73
C GLU A 118 -5.40 -2.89 8.49
N PRO A 119 -4.81 -3.81 9.27
CA PRO A 119 -3.41 -4.21 9.10
C PRO A 119 -3.13 -4.97 7.79
N MET A 120 -4.17 -5.40 7.06
CA MET A 120 -4.05 -6.03 5.72
C MET A 120 -4.17 -5.01 4.57
N GLY A 121 -4.38 -3.72 4.89
CA GLY A 121 -4.64 -2.65 3.94
C GLY A 121 -6.05 -2.67 3.33
N LEU A 122 -6.34 -1.64 2.52
CA LEU A 122 -7.60 -1.46 1.76
C LEU A 122 -7.96 -2.70 0.94
N TYR A 123 -6.96 -3.33 0.32
CA TYR A 123 -7.18 -4.50 -0.51
C TYR A 123 -7.70 -5.72 0.29
N GLY A 124 -7.24 -5.89 1.53
CA GLY A 124 -7.73 -6.95 2.42
C GLY A 124 -9.21 -6.83 2.72
N ARG A 125 -9.74 -5.60 2.78
CA ARG A 125 -11.17 -5.34 2.96
C ARG A 125 -11.96 -5.54 1.66
N TRP A 126 -11.44 -5.07 0.53
CA TRP A 126 -12.04 -5.34 -0.78
C TRP A 126 -12.22 -6.83 -1.05
N LEU A 127 -11.21 -7.65 -0.73
CA LEU A 127 -11.27 -9.09 -0.95
C LEU A 127 -12.34 -9.76 -0.07
N LYS A 128 -12.47 -9.36 1.21
CA LYS A 128 -13.54 -9.86 2.10
C LYS A 128 -14.93 -9.50 1.59
N ILE A 129 -15.12 -8.27 1.12
CA ILE A 129 -16.41 -7.80 0.59
C ILE A 129 -16.77 -8.56 -0.68
N ARG A 130 -15.85 -8.64 -1.65
CA ARG A 130 -16.07 -9.38 -2.90
C ARG A 130 -16.35 -10.87 -2.65
N THR A 131 -15.60 -11.48 -1.75
CA THR A 131 -15.76 -12.90 -1.40
C THR A 131 -17.07 -13.15 -0.66
N TRP A 132 -17.56 -12.20 0.15
CA TRP A 132 -18.88 -12.26 0.77
C TRP A 132 -20.00 -12.26 -0.28
N PHE A 133 -19.91 -11.39 -1.29
CA PHE A 133 -20.87 -11.36 -2.41
C PHE A 133 -20.80 -12.61 -3.30
N GLN A 134 -19.60 -13.17 -3.54
CA GLN A 134 -19.44 -14.38 -4.37
C GLN A 134 -19.87 -15.67 -3.68
N LEU A 135 -19.80 -15.73 -2.34
CA LEU A 135 -20.19 -16.91 -1.55
C LEU A 135 -21.63 -16.81 -1.02
N PHE A 136 -22.42 -15.88 -1.56
CA PHE A 136 -23.85 -15.83 -1.36
C PHE A 136 -24.48 -16.98 -2.20
N PRO A 137 -25.08 -18.05 -1.64
CA PRO A 137 -25.68 -18.22 -0.30
C PRO A 137 -24.93 -19.14 0.69
N PHE A 138 -23.80 -19.75 0.34
CA PHE A 138 -23.05 -20.70 1.21
C PHE A 138 -21.99 -20.04 2.11
N TYR A 139 -22.29 -18.88 2.71
CA TYR A 139 -21.35 -18.17 3.57
C TYR A 139 -21.02 -18.96 4.85
N ARG A 140 -19.86 -19.63 4.88
CA ARG A 140 -19.30 -20.26 6.09
C ARG A 140 -18.46 -19.25 6.87
N LYS A 141 -18.92 -18.88 8.08
CA LYS A 141 -18.25 -17.96 9.03
C LYS A 141 -16.77 -18.29 9.39
N GLY A 142 -16.26 -19.47 8.98
CA GLY A 142 -14.90 -19.93 9.28
C GLY A 142 -13.81 -19.67 8.23
N MET A 143 -14.15 -19.24 7.00
CA MET A 143 -13.17 -19.18 5.88
C MET A 143 -12.11 -18.09 6.01
N PHE A 144 -12.37 -17.05 6.80
CA PHE A 144 -11.41 -15.95 7.02
C PHE A 144 -10.60 -16.09 8.31
N LYS A 145 -10.68 -17.24 9.00
CA LYS A 145 -9.89 -17.49 10.21
C LYS A 145 -8.43 -17.67 9.78
N ARG A 146 -7.56 -16.75 10.20
CA ARG A 146 -6.11 -16.71 9.93
C ARG A 146 -5.50 -18.10 10.15
N GLN A 147 -5.19 -18.83 9.08
CA GLN A 147 -4.33 -20.01 9.17
C GLN A 147 -2.95 -19.51 9.57
N LYS A 148 -2.57 -19.70 10.83
CA LYS A 148 -1.19 -19.52 11.26
C LYS A 148 -0.39 -20.64 10.60
N SER A 149 0.19 -20.34 9.44
CA SER A 149 1.21 -21.19 8.81
C SER A 149 2.40 -21.28 9.76
N PHE A 150 2.39 -22.28 10.64
CA PHE A 150 3.59 -22.72 11.34
C PHE A 150 4.50 -23.35 10.29
N GLN A 151 5.44 -22.57 9.74
CA GLN A 151 6.57 -23.13 9.00
C GLN A 151 7.46 -23.84 10.03
N LYS A 152 7.19 -25.13 10.23
CA LYS A 152 8.01 -26.02 11.04
C LYS A 152 8.74 -26.96 10.09
N SER A 153 9.78 -26.47 9.43
CA SER A 153 10.67 -27.32 8.64
C SER A 153 12.07 -26.73 8.48
N ASP A 154 12.71 -26.39 9.60
CA ASP A 154 14.18 -26.31 9.71
C ASP A 154 14.70 -27.35 10.73
N ARG A 155 13.98 -28.47 10.85
CA ARG A 155 14.49 -29.63 11.57
C ARG A 155 14.57 -30.79 10.61
N LEU A 156 15.71 -30.90 9.94
CA LEU A 156 16.54 -32.11 9.86
C LEU A 156 17.68 -31.86 8.87
N LYS A 157 18.86 -31.59 9.45
CA LYS A 157 20.23 -31.85 8.97
C LYS A 157 20.61 -31.44 7.55
#